data_AF-A0A380B005-F1
#
_entry.id   AF-A0A380B005-F1
#
_cell.length_a   1.000
_cell.length_b   1.000
_cell.length_c   1.000
_cell.angle_alpha   90.00
_cell.angle_beta   90.00
_cell.angle_gamma   90.00
#
_symmetry.space_group_name_H-M   'P 1'
#
loop_
_entity.id
_entity.type
_entity.pdbx_description
1 polymer ?
#
loop_
_entity_poly.entity_id
_entity_poly.type
_entity_poly.pdbx_seq_one_letter_code
_entity_poly.pdbx_strand_id
1 'polypeptide(L)'
;MKYLPAVVFGILLALLSFISFSLVASAGYMLDMLSGAPDITQNSAAYLLLAAHDAGLLILLAGLVLYAYYRIFPTLPFDWFAAVFIQMPLGLAVLVLDGINFNLLSFKGFALTLTTFTASFGVLIIFWLLQRKAKRLQVSHS
;
A
#
# COMPACT_ATOMS: atom_id res chain seq x y z
N MET A 1 -0.57 -13.25 23.22
CA MET A 1 -0.62 -13.55 21.78
C MET A 1 0.45 -12.74 21.05
N LYS A 2 1.53 -13.38 20.59
CA LYS A 2 2.76 -12.72 20.08
C LYS A 2 2.53 -11.77 18.89
N TYR A 3 1.54 -12.05 18.05
CA TYR A 3 1.23 -11.29 16.83
C TYR A 3 0.03 -10.35 16.96
N LEU A 4 -0.59 -10.25 18.13
CA LEU A 4 -1.75 -9.37 18.32
C LEU A 4 -1.42 -7.90 17.97
N PRO A 5 -0.25 -7.36 18.35
CA PRO A 5 0.12 -5.99 17.97
C PRO A 5 0.29 -5.82 16.45
N ALA A 6 0.71 -6.85 15.72
CA ALA A 6 0.80 -6.82 14.27
C ALA A 6 -0.57 -6.65 13.62
N VAL A 7 -1.60 -7.34 14.14
CA VAL A 7 -2.99 -7.18 13.69
C VAL A 7 -3.51 -5.77 13.97
N VAL A 8 -3.24 -5.23 15.17
CA VAL A 8 -3.62 -3.85 15.53
C VAL A 8 -2.98 -2.84 14.58
N PHE A 9 -1.70 -3.02 14.23
CA PHE A 9 -1.01 -2.17 13.25
C PHE A 9 -1.55 -2.35 11.84
N GLY A 10 -2.03 -3.54 11.47
CA GLY A 10 -2.73 -3.74 10.22
C GLY A 10 -4.08 -3.00 10.15
N ILE A 11 -4.84 -2.99 11.25
CA ILE A 11 -6.07 -2.19 11.34
C ILE A 11 -5.73 -0.69 11.25
N LEU A 12 -4.67 -0.25 11.94
CA LEU A 12 -4.19 1.13 11.86
C LEU A 12 -3.80 1.50 10.42
N LEU A 13 -3.09 0.62 9.71
CA LEU A 13 -2.75 0.80 8.30
C LEU A 13 -4.01 0.98 7.45
N ALA A 14 -5.00 0.10 7.62
CA ALA A 14 -6.25 0.19 6.88
C ALA A 14 -6.96 1.53 7.13
N LEU A 15 -7.10 1.93 8.40
CA LEU A 15 -7.71 3.21 8.77
C LEU A 15 -6.96 4.40 8.19
N LEU A 16 -5.63 4.41 8.30
CA LEU A 16 -4.80 5.47 7.73
C LEU A 16 -4.96 5.55 6.21
N SER A 17 -4.98 4.41 5.51
CA SER A 17 -5.21 4.38 4.07
C SER A 17 -6.58 4.95 3.69
N PHE A 18 -7.66 4.55 4.36
CA PHE A 18 -8.99 5.09 4.10
C PHE A 18 -9.09 6.59 4.39
N ILE A 19 -8.52 7.05 5.52
CA ILE A 19 -8.48 8.47 5.88
C ILE A 19 -7.69 9.25 4.84
N SER A 20 -6.52 8.76 4.43
CA SER A 20 -5.70 9.40 3.40
C SER A 20 -6.46 9.52 2.08
N PHE A 21 -7.08 8.45 1.58
CA PHE A 21 -7.87 8.54 0.35
C PHE A 21 -9.10 9.45 0.49
N SER A 22 -9.76 9.45 1.65
CA SER A 22 -10.85 10.39 1.93
C SER A 22 -10.39 11.84 1.91
N LEU A 23 -9.19 12.13 2.43
CA LEU A 23 -8.61 13.47 2.41
C LEU A 23 -8.24 13.89 0.98
N VAL A 24 -7.64 12.98 0.20
CA VAL A 24 -7.32 13.21 -1.22
C VAL A 24 -8.59 13.51 -2.01
N ALA A 25 -9.65 12.72 -1.80
CA ALA A 25 -10.95 12.94 -2.44
C ALA A 25 -11.58 14.28 -2.03
N SER A 26 -11.53 14.63 -0.74
CA SER A 26 -12.08 15.90 -0.22
C SER A 26 -11.30 17.12 -0.69
N ALA A 27 -9.98 16.99 -0.90
CA ALA A 27 -9.14 18.09 -1.36
C ALA A 27 -9.33 18.39 -2.86
N GLY A 28 -9.98 17.50 -3.61
CA GLY A 28 -10.38 17.72 -5.00
C GLY A 28 -9.23 17.71 -6.02
N TYR A 29 -7.97 17.89 -5.62
CA TYR A 29 -6.86 18.08 -6.56
C TYR A 29 -6.65 16.92 -7.56
N MET A 30 -6.94 15.67 -7.19
CA MET A 30 -6.88 14.54 -8.13
C MET A 30 -8.05 14.52 -9.11
N LEU A 31 -9.23 14.96 -8.66
CA LEU A 31 -10.38 15.18 -9.53
C LEU A 31 -10.13 16.35 -10.48
N ASP A 32 -9.54 17.44 -9.99
CA ASP A 32 -9.16 18.59 -10.79
C ASP A 32 -8.11 18.21 -11.83
N MET A 33 -7.09 17.42 -11.44
CA MET A 33 -6.09 16.87 -12.37
C MET A 33 -6.74 16.06 -13.50
N LEU A 34 -7.72 15.21 -13.17
CA LEU A 34 -8.46 14.45 -14.17
C LEU A 34 -9.32 15.37 -15.04
N SER A 35 -10.11 16.26 -14.45
CA SER A 35 -11.02 17.14 -15.18
C SER A 35 -10.31 18.18 -16.07
N GLY A 36 -9.07 18.56 -15.72
CA GLY A 36 -8.23 19.47 -16.50
C GLY A 36 -7.55 18.82 -17.69
N ALA A 37 -7.61 17.50 -17.85
CA ALA A 37 -7.10 16.82 -19.03
C ALA A 37 -8.13 16.90 -20.18
N PRO A 38 -7.78 17.50 -21.33
CA PRO A 38 -8.68 17.54 -22.48
C PRO A 38 -8.96 16.12 -22.98
N ASP A 39 -10.24 15.83 -23.25
CA ASP A 39 -10.74 14.54 -23.74
C ASP A 39 -10.28 13.33 -22.92
N ILE A 40 -10.68 13.25 -21.64
CA ILE A 40 -10.45 12.04 -20.84
C ILE A 40 -11.09 10.82 -21.49
N THR A 41 -10.24 9.87 -21.85
CA THR A 41 -10.61 8.52 -22.29
C THR A 41 -10.01 7.51 -21.31
N GLN A 42 -10.39 6.24 -21.41
CA GLN A 42 -9.84 5.19 -20.53
C GLN A 42 -8.32 5.00 -20.66
N ASN A 43 -7.70 5.54 -21.72
CA ASN A 43 -6.26 5.48 -21.99
C ASN A 43 -5.55 6.83 -21.80
N SER A 44 -6.15 7.77 -21.08
CA SER A 44 -5.49 9.03 -20.76
C SER A 44 -4.36 8.82 -19.74
N ALA A 45 -3.20 9.41 -20.00
CA ALA A 45 -2.02 9.30 -19.12
C ALA A 45 -2.28 9.84 -17.70
N ALA A 46 -3.30 10.67 -17.50
CA ALA A 46 -3.74 11.13 -16.18
C ALA A 46 -4.07 9.96 -15.23
N TYR A 47 -4.58 8.82 -15.75
CA TYR A 47 -4.80 7.64 -14.93
C TYR A 47 -3.49 6.98 -14.46
N LEU A 48 -2.39 7.09 -15.22
CA LEU A 48 -1.09 6.58 -14.78
C LEU A 48 -0.51 7.43 -13.64
N LEU A 49 -0.71 8.75 -13.69
CA LEU A 49 -0.34 9.65 -12.60
C LEU A 49 -1.16 9.36 -11.33
N LEU A 50 -2.46 9.16 -11.49
CA LEU A 50 -3.34 8.73 -10.40
C LEU A 50 -2.86 7.41 -9.78
N ALA A 51 -2.55 6.42 -10.62
CA ALA A 51 -2.03 5.12 -10.18
C ALA A 51 -0.72 5.25 -9.39
N ALA A 52 0.21 6.06 -9.90
CA ALA A 52 1.49 6.29 -9.25
C ALA A 52 1.33 7.02 -7.91
N HIS A 53 0.42 7.99 -7.84
CA HIS A 53 0.08 8.70 -6.62
C HIS A 53 -0.48 7.76 -5.56
N ASP A 54 -1.52 6.99 -5.91
CA ASP A 54 -2.23 6.12 -4.97
C ASP A 54 -1.34 4.97 -4.49
N ALA A 55 -0.61 4.33 -5.41
CA ALA A 55 0.37 3.30 -5.06
C ALA A 55 1.51 3.89 -4.21
N GLY A 56 2.01 5.07 -4.55
CA GLY A 56 3.05 5.76 -3.79
C GLY A 56 2.61 6.04 -2.35
N LEU A 57 1.40 6.56 -2.17
CA LEU A 57 0.82 6.85 -0.86
C LEU A 57 0.70 5.56 -0.01
N LEU A 58 0.20 4.47 -0.61
CA LEU A 58 0.07 3.18 0.05
C LEU A 58 1.43 2.59 0.46
N ILE A 59 2.44 2.67 -0.40
CA ILE A 59 3.81 2.24 -0.10
C ILE A 59 4.38 3.07 1.07
N LEU A 60 4.20 4.39 1.06
CA LEU A 60 4.68 5.24 2.14
C LEU A 60 4.01 4.90 3.48
N LEU A 61 2.69 4.71 3.48
CA LEU A 61 1.95 4.29 4.68
C LEU A 61 2.38 2.91 5.17
N ALA A 62 2.53 1.94 4.27
CA ALA A 62 3.01 0.60 4.62
C ALA A 62 4.41 0.65 5.25
N GLY A 63 5.31 1.46 4.70
CA GLY A 63 6.65 1.67 5.25
C GLY A 63 6.64 2.34 6.62
N LEU A 64 5.81 3.38 6.78
CA LEU A 64 5.62 4.08 8.04
C LEU A 64 5.10 3.14 9.14
N VAL A 65 4.08 2.33 8.84
CA VAL A 65 3.50 1.38 9.78
C VAL A 65 4.49 0.28 10.15
N LEU A 66 5.22 -0.28 9.18
CA LEU A 66 6.27 -1.28 9.45
C LEU A 66 7.38 -0.69 10.34
N TYR A 67 7.82 0.53 10.05
CA TYR A 67 8.82 1.22 10.85
C TYR A 67 8.33 1.49 12.27
N ALA A 68 7.10 2.00 12.41
CA ALA A 68 6.49 2.27 13.70
C ALA A 68 6.33 0.98 14.53
N TYR A 69 5.90 -0.12 13.91
CA TYR A 69 5.79 -1.43 14.57
C TYR A 69 7.14 -1.89 15.12
N TYR A 70 8.18 -1.86 14.28
CA TYR A 70 9.55 -2.23 14.69
C TYR A 70 10.08 -1.32 15.82
N ARG A 71 9.78 -0.02 15.76
CA ARG A 71 10.28 0.96 16.74
C ARG A 71 9.58 0.88 18.08
N ILE A 72 8.26 0.67 18.10
CA ILE A 72 7.43 0.64 19.30
C ILE A 72 7.57 -0.71 20.02
N PHE A 73 7.72 -1.81 19.27
CA PHE A 73 7.81 -3.15 19.82
C PHE A 73 9.11 -3.87 19.42
N PRO A 74 10.28 -3.41 19.90
CA PRO A 74 11.57 -3.99 19.52
C PRO A 74 11.77 -5.44 19.99
N THR A 75 11.01 -5.88 21.01
CA THR A 75 11.08 -7.24 21.58
C THR A 75 10.11 -8.22 20.92
N LEU A 76 9.20 -7.74 20.06
CA LEU A 76 8.24 -8.56 19.33
C LEU A 76 8.82 -9.07 18.01
N PRO A 77 8.25 -10.15 17.45
CA PRO A 77 8.77 -10.70 16.20
C PRO A 77 8.57 -9.73 15.05
N PHE A 78 9.66 -9.50 14.32
CA PHE A 78 9.68 -8.81 13.04
C PHE A 78 9.99 -9.81 11.92
N ASP A 79 9.10 -10.77 11.75
CA ASP A 79 9.19 -11.86 10.77
C ASP A 79 8.06 -11.78 9.72
N TRP A 80 8.03 -12.74 8.80
CA TRP A 80 7.02 -12.82 7.74
C TRP A 80 5.60 -12.95 8.27
N PHE A 81 5.39 -13.60 9.42
CA PHE A 81 4.06 -13.72 10.02
C PHE A 81 3.57 -12.34 10.48
N ALA A 82 4.42 -11.56 11.16
CA ALA A 82 4.09 -10.20 11.54
C ALA A 82 3.76 -9.33 10.31
N ALA A 83 4.55 -9.42 9.25
CA ALA A 83 4.29 -8.70 8.00
C ALA A 83 2.95 -9.07 7.36
N VAL A 84 2.61 -10.37 7.33
CA VAL A 84 1.30 -10.85 6.83
C VAL A 84 0.16 -10.33 7.71
N PHE A 85 0.28 -10.36 9.04
CA PHE A 85 -0.76 -9.85 9.94
C PHE A 85 -0.96 -8.33 9.82
N ILE A 86 0.11 -7.57 9.55
CA ILE A 86 -0.01 -6.13 9.28
C ILE A 86 -0.67 -5.90 7.91
N GLN A 87 -0.35 -6.71 6.90
CA GLN A 87 -0.92 -6.56 5.56
C GLN A 87 -2.40 -6.93 5.47
N MET A 88 -2.81 -7.95 6.23
CA MET A 88 -4.09 -8.63 6.05
C MET A 88 -5.31 -7.70 6.16
N PRO A 89 -5.45 -6.80 7.16
CA PRO A 89 -6.66 -5.99 7.30
C PRO A 89 -6.93 -5.09 6.09
N LEU A 90 -5.90 -4.39 5.59
CA LEU A 90 -6.05 -3.54 4.41
C LEU A 90 -6.32 -4.37 3.14
N GLY A 91 -5.57 -5.46 2.94
CA GLY A 91 -5.76 -6.33 1.78
C GLY A 91 -7.16 -6.93 1.70
N LEU A 92 -7.68 -7.42 2.83
CA LEU A 92 -9.05 -7.94 2.90
C LEU A 92 -10.09 -6.85 2.68
N ALA A 93 -9.92 -5.67 3.28
CA ALA A 93 -10.86 -4.57 3.11
C ALA A 93 -10.98 -4.15 1.64
N VAL A 94 -9.85 -4.01 0.94
CA VAL A 94 -9.83 -3.65 -0.48
C VAL A 94 -10.40 -4.76 -1.35
N LEU A 95 -10.10 -6.03 -1.08
CA LEU A 95 -10.70 -7.15 -1.82
C LEU A 95 -12.22 -7.24 -1.66
N VAL A 96 -12.75 -6.89 -0.49
CA VAL A 96 -14.20 -6.88 -0.23
C VAL A 96 -14.88 -5.68 -0.91
N LEU A 97 -14.23 -4.51 -0.92
CA LEU A 97 -14.82 -3.29 -1.46
C LEU A 97 -14.70 -3.18 -2.98
N ASP A 98 -13.51 -3.41 -3.52
CA ASP A 98 -13.20 -3.24 -4.95
C ASP A 98 -13.37 -4.54 -5.75
N GLY A 99 -13.44 -5.68 -5.06
CA GLY A 99 -13.46 -7.00 -5.69
C GLY A 99 -12.13 -7.34 -6.37
N ILE A 100 -12.16 -8.40 -7.19
CA ILE A 100 -11.03 -8.80 -8.02
C ILE A 100 -11.35 -8.37 -9.46
N ASN A 101 -10.77 -7.27 -9.92
CA ASN A 101 -10.94 -6.79 -11.29
C ASN A 101 -9.58 -6.46 -11.92
N PHE A 102 -9.10 -7.36 -12.78
CA PHE A 102 -7.86 -7.19 -13.52
C PHE A 102 -8.15 -6.69 -14.93
N ASN A 103 -8.23 -5.38 -15.10
CA ASN A 103 -8.34 -4.79 -16.43
C ASN A 103 -7.04 -4.08 -16.80
N LEU A 104 -6.10 -4.81 -17.39
CA LEU A 104 -4.81 -4.26 -17.82
C LEU A 104 -4.84 -3.66 -19.23
N LEU A 105 -5.98 -3.73 -19.93
CA LEU A 105 -6.12 -3.29 -21.31
C LEU A 105 -6.36 -1.78 -21.44
N SER A 106 -6.66 -1.10 -20.32
CA SER A 106 -6.82 0.35 -20.27
C SER A 106 -6.00 0.98 -19.15
N PHE A 107 -5.61 2.24 -19.30
CA PHE A 107 -4.86 2.94 -18.24
C PHE A 107 -5.70 3.13 -16.97
N LYS A 108 -7.00 3.37 -17.10
CA LYS A 108 -7.92 3.41 -15.96
C LYS A 108 -7.96 2.08 -15.21
N GLY A 109 -8.10 0.97 -15.94
CA GLY A 109 -8.13 -0.36 -15.34
C GLY A 109 -6.79 -0.75 -14.72
N PHE A 110 -5.68 -0.39 -15.38
CA PHE A 110 -4.33 -0.55 -14.85
C PHE A 110 -4.15 0.23 -13.54
N ALA A 111 -4.63 1.48 -13.49
CA ALA A 111 -4.56 2.30 -12.30
C ALA A 111 -5.27 1.66 -11.11
N LEU A 112 -6.51 1.20 -11.31
CA LEU A 112 -7.27 0.50 -10.29
C LEU A 112 -6.55 -0.76 -9.82
N THR A 113 -6.09 -1.58 -10.77
CA THR A 113 -5.38 -2.83 -10.50
C THR A 113 -4.09 -2.58 -9.70
N LEU A 114 -3.33 -1.54 -10.05
CA LEU A 114 -2.09 -1.19 -9.37
C LEU A 114 -2.35 -0.73 -7.94
N THR A 115 -3.40 0.06 -7.71
CA THR A 115 -3.81 0.49 -6.37
C THR A 115 -4.24 -0.70 -5.52
N THR A 116 -5.10 -1.59 -6.04
CA THR A 116 -5.51 -2.83 -5.37
C THR A 116 -4.33 -3.74 -5.06
N PHE A 117 -3.42 -3.91 -6.01
CA PHE A 117 -2.20 -4.71 -5.84
C PHE A 117 -1.32 -4.13 -4.74
N THR A 118 -1.06 -2.82 -4.79
CA THR A 118 -0.25 -2.13 -3.79
C THR A 118 -0.90 -2.20 -2.40
N ALA A 119 -2.22 -2.02 -2.30
CA ALA A 119 -2.93 -2.13 -1.04
C ALA A 119 -2.87 -3.55 -0.46
N SER A 120 -2.80 -4.57 -1.32
CA SER A 120 -2.77 -5.98 -0.93
C SER A 120 -1.36 -6.52 -0.62
N PHE A 121 -0.32 -5.93 -1.20
CA PHE A 121 1.05 -6.45 -1.12
C PHE A 121 2.11 -5.44 -0.66
N GLY A 122 1.77 -4.17 -0.47
CA GLY A 122 2.72 -3.09 -0.17
C GLY A 122 3.59 -3.36 1.06
N VAL A 123 2.99 -3.85 2.15
CA VAL A 123 3.72 -4.23 3.38
C VAL A 123 4.70 -5.37 3.08
N LEU A 124 4.25 -6.39 2.36
CA LEU A 124 5.06 -7.56 2.04
C LEU A 124 6.24 -7.20 1.13
N ILE A 125 6.02 -6.32 0.16
CA ILE A 125 7.07 -5.81 -0.74
C ILE A 125 8.14 -5.07 0.06
N ILE A 126 7.75 -4.13 0.92
CA ILE A 126 8.69 -3.36 1.74
C ILE A 126 9.43 -4.29 2.69
N PHE A 127 8.73 -5.18 3.36
CA PHE A 127 9.33 -6.15 4.28
C PHE A 127 10.36 -7.04 3.57
N TRP A 128 10.03 -7.54 2.37
CA TRP A 128 10.96 -8.32 1.55
C TRP A 128 12.23 -7.54 1.19
N LEU A 129 12.09 -6.27 0.78
CA LEU A 129 13.21 -5.41 0.45
C LEU A 129 14.13 -5.18 1.67
N LEU A 130 13.55 -4.98 2.85
CA LEU A 130 14.30 -4.83 4.10
C LEU A 130 15.07 -6.12 4.44
N GLN A 131 14.42 -7.28 4.35
CA GLN A 131 15.06 -8.58 4.58
C GLN A 131 16.21 -8.83 3.61
N ARG A 132 16.04 -8.49 2.33
CA ARG A 132 17.10 -8.63 1.32
C ARG A 132 18.31 -7.74 1.63
N LYS A 133 18.09 -6.50 2.07
CA LYS A 133 19.17 -5.60 2.48
C LYS A 133 19.92 -6.12 3.72
N ALA A 134 19.19 -6.58 4.75
CA ALA A 134 19.79 -7.12 5.96
C ALA A 134 20.69 -8.33 5.68
N LYS A 135 20.23 -9.27 4.83
CA LYS A 135 21.03 -10.44 4.42
C LYS A 135 22.31 -10.05 3.68
N ARG A 136 22.25 -9.05 2.80
CA ARG A 136 23.45 -8.59 2.05
C ARG A 136 24.51 -7.98 2.96
N LEU A 137 24.10 -7.24 3.98
CA LEU A 137 25.02 -6.64 4.94
C LEU A 137 25.72 -7.70 5.80
N GLN A 138 25.02 -8.77 6.18
CA GLN A 138 25.62 -9.87 6.94
C GLN A 138 26.70 -10.63 6.16
N VAL A 139 26.49 -10.86 4.86
CA VAL A 139 27.46 -11.52 3.97
C VAL A 139 28.70 -10.65 3.68
N SER A 140 28.58 -9.32 3.77
CA SER A 140 29.71 -8.41 3.56
C SER A 140 30.64 -8.29 4.77
N HIS A 141 30.25 -8.81 5.93
CA HIS A 141 31.02 -8.76 7.18
C HIS A 141 31.55 -10.13 7.63
N SER A 142 31.36 -11.17 6.81
CA SER A 142 31.91 -12.52 6.97
C SER A 142 33.05 -12.76 6.00
#